data_AF-A0A2V7GVQ3-F1
#
_entry.id   AF-A0A2V7GVQ3-F1
#
_cell.length_a   1.000
_cell.length_b   1.000
_cell.length_c   1.000
_cell.angle_alpha   90.00
_cell.angle_beta   90.00
_cell.angle_gamma   90.00
#
_symmetry.space_group_name_H-M   'P 1'
#
loop_
_entity.id
_entity.type
_entity.pdbx_description
1 polymer ?
#
loop_
_entity_poly.entity_id
_entity_poly.type
_entity_poly.pdbx_seq_one_letter_code
_entity_poly.pdbx_strand_id
1 'polypeptide(L)'
;MRRDEDRTAGALEVARGRAVGALERALALTLVLLGEYSAVGWIIAAKSLARFKQLEDREFAEYFLVGTLASFLLTVLVGLGIRILLRQG
;
A
#
# COMPACT_ATOMS: atom_id res chain seq x y z
N MET A 1 4.11 14.95 32.76
CA MET A 1 5.21 14.43 31.90
C MET A 1 4.76 13.23 31.04
N ARG A 2 4.17 12.17 31.61
CA ARG A 2 3.76 10.95 30.87
C ARG A 2 2.81 11.17 29.67
N ARG A 3 1.95 12.19 29.72
CA ARG A 3 0.97 12.51 28.66
C ARG A 3 1.58 13.05 27.35
N ASP A 4 2.81 13.57 27.39
CA ASP A 4 3.49 14.13 26.20
C ASP A 4 4.33 13.07 25.48
N GLU A 5 4.85 12.07 26.21
CA GLU A 5 5.50 10.88 25.64
C GLU A 5 4.49 10.03 24.86
N ASP A 6 3.28 9.81 25.39
CA ASP A 6 2.23 9.03 24.73
C ASP A 6 1.75 9.68 23.41
N ARG A 7 1.66 11.01 23.36
CA ARG A 7 1.32 11.75 22.12
C ARG A 7 2.41 11.67 21.07
N THR A 8 3.66 11.75 21.50
CA THR A 8 4.82 11.69 20.60
C THR A 8 4.95 10.29 20.01
N ALA A 9 4.71 9.24 20.81
CA ALA A 9 4.66 7.86 20.37
C ALA A 9 3.57 7.62 19.30
N GLY A 10 2.33 8.08 19.55
CA GLY A 10 1.24 7.94 18.58
C GLY A 10 1.48 8.69 17.26
N ALA A 11 2.06 9.89 17.33
CA ALA A 11 2.43 10.65 16.11
C ALA A 11 3.50 9.93 15.28
N LEU A 12 4.49 9.32 15.94
CA LEU A 12 5.55 8.54 15.28
C LEU A 12 4.98 7.30 14.59
N GLU A 13 4.01 6.65 15.21
CA GLU A 13 3.36 5.45 14.68
C GLU A 13 2.53 5.75 13.42
N VAL A 14 1.78 6.86 13.43
CA VAL A 14 1.05 7.37 12.26
C VAL A 14 2.00 7.76 11.13
N ALA A 15 3.14 8.40 11.44
CA ALA A 15 4.15 8.74 10.44
C ALA A 15 4.77 7.47 9.80
N ARG A 16 5.09 6.46 10.60
CA ARG A 16 5.58 5.16 10.13
C ARG A 16 4.57 4.46 9.22
N GLY A 17 3.29 4.42 9.60
CA GLY A 17 2.23 3.83 8.79
C GLY A 17 2.07 4.51 7.42
N ARG A 18 2.13 5.85 7.37
CA ARG A 18 2.08 6.61 6.11
C ARG A 18 3.31 6.36 5.22
N ALA A 19 4.50 6.30 5.81
CA ALA A 19 5.74 6.04 5.08
C ALA A 19 5.74 4.64 4.43
N VAL A 20 5.32 3.61 5.18
CA VAL A 20 5.21 2.23 4.67
C VAL A 20 4.23 2.16 3.50
N GLY A 21 3.04 2.77 3.63
CA GLY A 21 2.07 2.79 2.54
C GLY A 21 2.56 3.53 1.28
N ALA A 22 3.37 4.59 1.45
CA ALA A 22 3.95 5.30 0.31
C ALA A 22 5.00 4.46 -0.43
N LEU A 23 5.84 3.73 0.30
CA LEU A 23 6.83 2.81 -0.27
C LEU A 23 6.17 1.67 -1.06
N GLU A 24 5.09 1.08 -0.54
CA GLU A 24 4.37 0.03 -1.27
C GLU A 24 3.74 0.54 -2.56
N ARG A 25 3.19 1.76 -2.57
CA ARG A 25 2.65 2.37 -3.79
C ARG A 25 3.73 2.63 -4.83
N ALA A 26 4.89 3.13 -4.41
CA ALA A 26 6.04 3.32 -5.30
C ALA A 26 6.56 1.98 -5.86
N LEU A 27 6.60 0.94 -5.02
CA LEU A 27 7.06 -0.40 -5.41
C LEU A 27 6.06 -1.08 -6.36
N ALA A 28 4.75 -1.03 -6.05
CA ALA A 28 3.69 -1.53 -6.91
C ALA A 28 3.69 -0.82 -8.27
N LEU A 29 3.86 0.51 -8.31
CA LEU A 29 3.96 1.28 -9.55
C LEU A 29 5.16 0.83 -10.38
N THR A 30 6.33 0.70 -9.75
CA THR A 30 7.54 0.22 -10.41
C THR A 30 7.34 -1.18 -11.01
N LEU A 31 6.74 -2.11 -10.27
CA LEU A 31 6.50 -3.47 -10.72
C LEU A 31 5.45 -3.56 -11.85
N VAL A 32 4.40 -2.75 -11.79
CA VAL A 32 3.44 -2.65 -12.91
C VAL A 32 4.13 -2.10 -14.16
N LEU A 33 4.99 -1.08 -14.02
CA LEU A 33 5.77 -0.54 -15.15
C LEU A 33 6.72 -1.60 -15.75
N LEU A 34 7.28 -2.47 -14.91
CA LEU A 34 8.11 -3.61 -15.34
C LEU A 34 7.28 -4.78 -15.91
N GLY A 35 5.94 -4.75 -15.78
CA GLY A 35 5.03 -5.81 -16.22
C GLY A 35 4.93 -7.00 -15.26
N GLU A 36 5.49 -6.89 -14.06
CA GLU A 36 5.60 -7.95 -13.06
C GLU A 36 4.40 -7.94 -12.10
N TYR A 37 3.21 -8.24 -12.62
CA TYR A 37 1.97 -8.23 -11.85
C TYR A 37 1.95 -9.25 -10.69
N SER A 38 2.63 -10.40 -10.86
CA SER A 38 2.75 -11.43 -9.82
C SER A 38 3.50 -10.92 -8.59
N ALA A 39 4.56 -10.12 -8.78
CA ALA A 39 5.34 -9.53 -7.69
C ALA A 39 4.49 -8.55 -6.86
N VAL A 40 3.54 -7.84 -7.49
CA VAL A 40 2.62 -6.97 -6.75
C VAL A 40 1.64 -7.75 -5.88
N GLY A 41 1.13 -8.88 -6.40
CA GLY A 41 0.30 -9.80 -5.61
C GLY A 41 1.02 -10.31 -4.36
N TRP A 42 2.31 -10.65 -4.48
CA TRP A 42 3.14 -11.06 -3.35
C TRP A 42 3.33 -9.97 -2.29
N ILE A 43 3.52 -8.71 -2.70
CA ILE A 43 3.64 -7.58 -1.76
C ILE A 43 2.36 -7.40 -0.96
N ILE A 44 1.20 -7.42 -1.63
CA ILE A 44 -0.10 -7.27 -0.95
C ILE A 44 -0.34 -8.44 0.01
N ALA A 45 -0.03 -9.68 -0.41
CA ALA A 45 -0.16 -10.85 0.45
C ALA A 45 0.74 -10.74 1.70
N ALA A 46 2.00 -10.35 1.53
CA ALA A 46 2.94 -10.14 2.64
C ALA A 46 2.46 -9.05 3.61
N LYS A 47 1.94 -7.93 3.08
CA LYS A 47 1.37 -6.83 3.88
C LYS A 47 0.18 -7.28 4.73
N SER A 48 -0.75 -8.01 4.12
CA SER A 48 -1.94 -8.55 4.80
C SER A 48 -1.55 -9.58 5.86
N LEU A 49 -0.56 -10.43 5.58
CA LEU A 49 -0.06 -11.41 6.54
C LEU A 49 0.60 -10.74 7.75
N ALA A 50 1.39 -9.68 7.54
CA ALA A 50 2.02 -8.92 8.62
C ALA A 50 1.01 -8.19 9.53
N ARG A 51 -0.17 -7.86 9.00
CA ARG A 51 -1.25 -7.16 9.72
C ARG A 51 -2.42 -8.08 10.07
N PHE A 52 -2.26 -9.40 9.93
CA PHE A 52 -3.36 -10.37 10.03
C PHE A 52 -4.20 -10.24 11.31
N LYS A 53 -3.55 -10.08 12.48
CA LYS A 53 -4.26 -9.86 13.76
C LYS A 53 -5.05 -8.56 13.83
N GLN A 54 -4.62 -7.52 13.12
CA GLN A 54 -5.32 -6.23 13.11
C GLN A 54 -6.51 -6.26 12.13
N LEU A 55 -6.48 -7.16 11.14
CA LEU A 55 -7.60 -7.41 10.24
C LEU A 55 -8.78 -8.14 10.92
N GLU A 56 -8.63 -8.60 12.16
CA GLU A 56 -9.76 -9.10 12.97
C GLU A 56 -10.72 -7.97 13.36
N ASP A 57 -10.24 -6.72 13.41
CA ASP A 57 -11.08 -5.53 13.55
C ASP A 57 -11.70 -5.20 12.19
N ARG A 58 -13.04 -5.28 12.11
CA ARG A 58 -13.79 -5.08 10.87
C ARG A 58 -13.62 -3.68 10.30
N GLU A 59 -13.57 -2.65 11.14
CA GLU A 59 -13.45 -1.26 10.69
C GLU A 59 -12.06 -1.00 10.09
N PHE A 60 -11.02 -1.52 10.75
CA PHE A 60 -9.66 -1.45 10.24
C PHE A 60 -9.50 -2.24 8.93
N ALA A 61 -10.06 -3.46 8.88
CA ALA A 61 -9.98 -4.32 7.71
C ALA A 61 -10.65 -3.68 6.49
N GLU A 62 -11.85 -3.12 6.64
CA GLU A 62 -12.56 -2.43 5.55
C GLU A 62 -11.77 -1.23 5.04
N TYR A 63 -11.29 -0.36 5.94
CA TYR A 63 -10.49 0.80 5.55
C TYR A 63 -9.19 0.42 4.84
N PHE A 64 -8.46 -0.56 5.40
CA PHE A 64 -7.21 -1.06 4.86
C PHE A 64 -7.39 -1.71 3.48
N LEU A 65 -8.43 -2.54 3.34
CA LEU A 65 -8.70 -3.29 2.12
C LEU A 65 -9.16 -2.35 1.01
N VAL A 66 -10.14 -1.48 1.28
CA VAL A 66 -10.62 -0.49 0.30
C VAL A 66 -9.49 0.45 -0.12
N GLY A 67 -8.70 0.96 0.84
CA GLY A 67 -7.58 1.85 0.55
C GLY A 67 -6.47 1.20 -0.28
N THR A 68 -6.13 -0.06 0.01
CA THR A 68 -5.09 -0.79 -0.72
C THR A 68 -5.57 -1.18 -2.12
N LEU A 69 -6.80 -1.69 -2.26
CA LEU A 69 -7.37 -2.09 -3.54
C LEU A 69 -7.59 -0.89 -4.48
N ALA A 70 -8.11 0.23 -3.97
CA ALA A 70 -8.29 1.44 -4.77
C ALA A 70 -6.95 1.99 -5.29
N SER A 71 -5.92 2.00 -4.44
CA SER A 71 -4.59 2.45 -4.85
C SER A 71 -3.94 1.48 -5.84
N PHE A 72 -4.11 0.17 -5.66
CA PHE A 72 -3.61 -0.84 -6.60
C PHE A 72 -4.29 -0.71 -7.96
N LEU A 73 -5.61 -0.51 -7.99
CA LEU A 73 -6.38 -0.29 -9.21
C LEU A 73 -5.86 0.93 -9.97
N LEU A 74 -5.64 2.07 -9.30
CA LEU A 74 -5.11 3.27 -9.94
C LEU A 74 -3.71 3.02 -10.54
N THR A 75 -2.85 2.36 -9.80
CA THR A 75 -1.50 2.00 -10.26
C THR A 75 -1.52 1.10 -11.49
N VAL A 76 -2.38 0.07 -11.51
CA VAL A 76 -2.56 -0.83 -12.66
C VAL A 76 -3.09 -0.06 -13.87
N LEU A 77 -4.08 0.82 -13.69
CA LEU A 77 -4.64 1.63 -14.77
C LEU A 77 -3.59 2.56 -15.40
N VAL A 78 -2.81 3.27 -14.56
CA VAL A 78 -1.75 4.17 -15.03
C VAL A 78 -0.63 3.40 -15.74
N GLY A 79 -0.15 2.31 -15.13
CA GLY A 79 0.94 1.52 -15.72
C GLY A 79 0.54 0.81 -17.01
N LEU A 80 -0.71 0.32 -17.10
CA LEU A 80 -1.24 -0.22 -18.35
C LEU A 80 -1.38 0.86 -19.43
N GLY A 81 -1.85 2.06 -19.06
CA GLY A 81 -1.92 3.21 -19.96
C GLY A 81 -0.56 3.59 -20.54
N ILE A 82 0.47 3.67 -19.69
CA ILE A 82 1.86 3.93 -20.12
C ILE A 82 2.38 2.81 -21.02
N ARG A 83 2.16 1.55 -20.65
CA ARG A 83 2.58 0.40 -21.46
C ARG A 83 1.93 0.40 -22.85
N ILE A 84 0.64 0.73 -22.94
CA ILE A 84 -0.06 0.85 -24.22
C ILE A 84 0.52 2.00 -25.05
N LEU A 85 0.80 3.15 -24.42
CA LEU A 85 1.40 4.30 -25.09
C LEU A 85 2.80 3.98 -25.65
N LEU A 86 3.66 3.31 -24.86
CA LEU A 86 5.01 2.92 -25.27
C LEU A 86 5.03 1.81 -26.33
N ARG A 87 3.99 0.97 -26.39
CA ARG A 87 3.88 -0.11 -27.38
C ARG A 87 3.33 0.35 -28.73
N GLN A 88 2.80 1.58 -28.81
CA GLN A 88 2.34 2.19 -30.06
C GLN A 88 3.40 3.06 -30.75
N GLY A 89 4.59 3.21 -30.16
CA GLY A 89 5.74 3.92 -30.74
C GLY A 89 6.76 3.00 -31.40
#